data_AF-A0A1F5R4E2-F1
#
_entry.id   AF-A0A1F5R4E2-F1
#
_cell.length_a   1.000
_cell.length_b   1.000
_cell.length_c   1.000
_cell.angle_alpha   90.00
_cell.angle_beta   90.00
_cell.angle_gamma   90.00
#
_symmetry.space_group_name_H-M   'P 1'
#
loop_
_entity.id
_entity.type
_entity.pdbx_description
1 polymer ?
#
loop_
_entity_poly.entity_id
_entity_poly.type
_entity_poly.pdbx_seq_one_letter_code
_entity_poly.pdbx_strand_id
1 'polypeptide(L)'
;MASIGRQSRYTRTTLAHARCVRPPGAHPRTARCARATACAAVLLAWLLLPAGPAAADGVTVTPWGPPDTETFDHNDPPGDLPEGENGDAAPDVQWSATAYGGTWNPGTSTLTITSAGDFTLSGHTNIRLPDNADATLTGHENGHDRLSKDEYDRLAKKKVEDALKGFVGMSFVGTGATDADRLQSAKDQATAERDKRMKRAIDAIKQQMDVLNDKYDDLTEHGSSPTVDTPTGETKAKEEQAKAPPAGSAPVEPDPSKQESESHGMRMDFDEPTQKLVCGGFGIIDVTRTPFDPIYNRGRIALDSLIHVGTQLNGTIRLSDTRLQIIDMQNGDTLMNAYLLEPAYMPSHAPGYTAMIQGYLDVPPAWAGGVRNTINSPFLSGMQAASDAGWPTTAWIYTQAPLFDANGEPVIPPSGVPVTVVLGVGPAAVPAMPPWGVVGGLLLALGVAELLRRRKEAPARA
;
A
#
# COMPACT_ATOMS: atom_id res chain seq x y z
N MET A 1 -29.61 20.09 -73.09
CA MET A 1 -30.38 21.24 -72.57
C MET A 1 -29.61 21.80 -71.37
N ALA A 2 -28.99 22.98 -71.51
CA ALA A 2 -29.29 24.22 -70.78
C ALA A 2 -29.06 24.10 -69.23
N SER A 3 -28.05 24.72 -68.58
CA SER A 3 -27.63 26.16 -68.51
C SER A 3 -28.75 27.04 -67.92
N ILE A 4 -28.61 27.93 -66.91
CA ILE A 4 -27.57 28.88 -66.39
C ILE A 4 -27.73 28.99 -64.83
N GLY A 5 -26.79 29.40 -63.94
CA GLY A 5 -25.36 29.79 -64.05
C GLY A 5 -24.95 31.13 -63.35
N ARG A 6 -24.63 31.16 -62.04
CA ARG A 6 -23.95 32.27 -61.29
C ARG A 6 -23.02 31.68 -60.20
N GLN A 7 -21.73 31.98 -60.01
CA GLN A 7 -20.85 33.18 -60.11
C GLN A 7 -21.10 34.27 -59.04
N SER A 8 -20.09 34.90 -58.39
CA SER A 8 -18.61 34.65 -58.32
C SER A 8 -17.89 35.62 -57.35
N ARG A 9 -16.56 35.41 -57.09
CA ARG A 9 -15.50 36.37 -56.64
C ARG A 9 -15.46 36.77 -55.15
N TYR A 10 -14.33 37.19 -54.54
CA TYR A 10 -12.86 37.15 -54.80
C TYR A 10 -12.19 37.31 -53.40
N THR A 11 -10.95 36.88 -53.10
CA THR A 11 -9.67 37.52 -53.51
C THR A 11 -8.45 36.60 -53.28
N ARG A 12 -7.32 36.91 -53.96
CA ARG A 12 -5.98 36.36 -53.69
C ARG A 12 -5.12 37.43 -53.01
N THR A 13 -4.18 37.04 -52.14
CA THR A 13 -2.81 37.59 -52.18
C THR A 13 -1.75 36.61 -51.68
N THR A 14 -0.56 36.75 -52.25
CA THR A 14 0.70 35.99 -52.13
C THR A 14 1.35 35.90 -50.74
N LEU A 15 2.18 34.87 -50.53
CA LEU A 15 3.47 35.01 -49.83
C LEU A 15 4.52 34.01 -50.40
N ALA A 16 5.80 34.29 -50.14
CA ALA A 16 6.91 33.94 -51.05
C ALA A 16 7.69 32.66 -50.71
N HIS A 17 8.35 32.08 -51.72
CA HIS A 17 9.37 31.05 -51.55
C HIS A 17 10.65 31.61 -50.91
N ALA A 18 10.98 31.17 -49.70
CA ALA A 18 12.32 31.36 -49.13
C ALA A 18 13.26 30.24 -49.62
N ARG A 19 14.33 30.61 -50.34
CA ARG A 19 15.39 29.67 -50.76
C ARG A 19 16.28 29.37 -49.56
N CYS A 20 16.40 28.10 -49.16
CA CYS A 20 17.38 27.68 -48.17
C CYS A 20 18.75 27.45 -48.85
N VAL A 21 19.69 28.36 -48.63
CA VAL A 21 21.08 28.24 -49.13
C VAL A 21 21.87 27.34 -48.19
N ARG A 22 22.46 26.25 -48.71
CA ARG A 22 23.44 25.45 -47.95
C ARG A 22 24.77 26.20 -47.86
N PRO A 23 25.35 26.39 -46.66
CA PRO A 23 26.74 26.82 -46.54
C PRO A 23 27.70 25.66 -46.92
N PRO A 24 28.79 25.93 -47.66
CA PRO A 24 29.83 24.94 -47.91
C PRO A 24 30.84 24.90 -46.75
N GLY A 25 31.33 23.70 -46.40
CA GLY A 25 32.52 23.54 -45.57
C GLY A 25 32.28 23.25 -44.08
N ALA A 26 31.96 22.00 -43.75
CA ALA A 26 32.21 21.43 -42.42
C ALA A 26 32.86 20.05 -42.59
N HIS A 27 34.11 19.89 -42.15
CA HIS A 27 34.89 18.66 -42.37
C HIS A 27 34.37 17.48 -41.52
N PRO A 28 34.28 16.26 -42.10
CA PRO A 28 33.67 15.09 -41.44
C PRO A 28 34.64 14.37 -40.48
N ARG A 29 35.24 15.09 -39.52
CA ARG A 29 36.19 14.51 -38.53
C ARG A 29 35.83 14.69 -37.06
N THR A 30 34.96 15.62 -36.69
CA THR A 30 34.58 15.86 -35.28
C THR A 30 33.42 14.99 -34.77
N ALA A 31 32.53 14.54 -35.67
CA ALA A 31 31.33 13.77 -35.30
C ALA A 31 31.60 12.34 -34.75
N ARG A 32 32.82 11.81 -34.90
CA ARG A 32 33.20 10.49 -34.32
C ARG A 32 33.68 10.58 -32.87
N CYS A 33 34.25 11.71 -32.43
CA CYS A 33 34.66 11.87 -31.02
C CYS A 33 33.46 12.03 -30.09
N ALA A 34 32.45 12.83 -30.46
CA ALA A 34 31.29 13.11 -29.60
C ALA A 34 30.50 11.86 -29.18
N ARG A 35 30.45 10.82 -30.02
CA ARG A 35 29.80 9.54 -29.69
C ARG A 35 30.62 8.68 -28.71
N ALA A 36 31.95 8.74 -28.79
CA ALA A 36 32.81 8.03 -27.84
C ALA A 36 32.71 8.64 -26.42
N THR A 37 32.66 9.97 -26.31
CA THR A 37 32.52 10.64 -25.01
C THR A 37 31.16 10.39 -24.35
N ALA A 38 30.08 10.32 -25.13
CA ALA A 38 28.74 10.01 -24.61
C ALA A 38 28.65 8.57 -24.06
N CYS A 39 29.20 7.58 -24.76
CA CYS A 39 29.25 6.20 -24.27
C CYS A 39 30.12 6.07 -23.00
N ALA A 40 31.24 6.79 -22.92
CA ALA A 40 32.08 6.81 -21.73
C ALA A 40 31.36 7.43 -20.52
N ALA A 41 30.59 8.50 -20.71
CA ALA A 41 29.81 9.12 -19.63
C ALA A 41 28.71 8.21 -19.08
N VAL A 42 28.01 7.45 -19.94
CA VAL A 42 27.00 6.48 -19.51
C VAL A 42 27.62 5.30 -18.75
N LEU A 43 28.77 4.79 -19.21
CA LEU A 43 29.53 3.74 -18.50
C LEU A 43 30.06 4.24 -17.14
N LEU A 44 30.54 5.48 -17.06
CA LEU A 44 31.04 6.05 -15.81
C LEU A 44 29.89 6.34 -14.82
N ALA A 45 28.71 6.74 -15.30
CA ALA A 45 27.52 6.87 -14.46
C ALA A 45 27.03 5.52 -13.91
N TRP A 46 27.11 4.44 -14.69
CA TRP A 46 26.83 3.08 -14.21
C TRP A 46 27.87 2.57 -13.20
N LEU A 47 29.14 2.96 -13.32
CA LEU A 47 30.20 2.66 -12.36
C LEU A 47 30.16 3.51 -11.08
N LEU A 48 29.34 4.58 -11.07
CA LEU A 48 29.12 5.47 -9.93
C LEU A 48 27.73 5.29 -9.29
N LEU A 49 26.96 4.28 -9.71
CA LEU A 49 25.84 3.81 -8.91
C LEU A 49 26.40 3.38 -7.55
N PRO A 50 25.90 3.92 -6.42
CA PRO A 50 26.32 3.45 -5.11
C PRO A 50 26.04 1.95 -5.06
N ALA A 51 27.02 1.17 -4.61
CA ALA A 51 26.81 -0.25 -4.35
C ALA A 51 25.57 -0.36 -3.46
N GLY A 52 24.54 -1.04 -3.95
CA GLY A 52 23.30 -1.21 -3.21
C GLY A 52 23.61 -1.77 -1.82
N PRO A 53 22.87 -1.38 -0.77
CA PRO A 53 23.13 -1.88 0.57
C PRO A 53 23.22 -3.40 0.52
N ALA A 54 24.31 -3.94 1.07
CA ALA A 54 24.55 -5.38 1.07
C ALA A 54 23.32 -6.08 1.65
N ALA A 55 22.99 -7.25 1.09
CA ALA A 55 21.93 -8.09 1.63
C ALA A 55 22.24 -8.38 3.12
N ALA A 56 21.19 -8.58 3.92
CA ALA A 56 21.35 -8.97 5.31
C ALA A 56 21.84 -10.43 5.37
N ASP A 57 23.15 -10.64 5.20
CA ASP A 57 23.80 -11.97 5.13
C ASP A 57 23.63 -12.84 6.39
N GLY A 58 22.93 -12.36 7.42
CA GLY A 58 22.69 -13.02 8.71
C GLY A 58 21.33 -13.71 8.88
N VAL A 59 20.44 -13.77 7.87
CA VAL A 59 19.13 -14.42 8.03
C VAL A 59 19.22 -15.95 7.88
N THR A 60 19.02 -16.64 9.00
CA THR A 60 18.89 -18.09 9.14
C THR A 60 17.42 -18.46 9.39
N VAL A 61 16.94 -19.47 8.67
CA VAL A 61 15.61 -20.07 8.87
C VAL A 61 15.85 -21.52 9.25
N THR A 62 15.46 -21.91 10.47
CA THR A 62 15.49 -23.34 10.85
C THR A 62 14.38 -24.07 10.10
N PRO A 63 14.49 -25.37 9.82
CA PRO A 63 13.36 -26.13 9.29
C PRO A 63 12.12 -25.98 10.17
N TRP A 64 10.93 -25.98 9.56
CA TRP A 64 9.66 -26.06 10.30
C TRP A 64 9.69 -27.26 11.25
N GLY A 65 9.32 -27.01 12.51
CA GLY A 65 9.27 -28.01 13.57
C GLY A 65 8.14 -29.03 13.35
N PRO A 66 8.11 -30.12 14.14
CA PRO A 66 6.89 -30.91 14.26
C PRO A 66 5.77 -30.03 14.85
N PRO A 67 4.49 -30.30 14.51
CA PRO A 67 3.38 -29.60 15.16
C PRO A 67 3.29 -29.95 16.65
N ASP A 68 2.95 -28.96 17.46
CA ASP A 68 2.64 -29.15 18.88
C ASP A 68 1.13 -29.45 18.99
N THR A 69 0.78 -30.69 19.35
CA THR A 69 -0.62 -31.13 19.47
C THR A 69 -1.10 -31.11 20.92
N GLU A 70 -2.16 -30.36 21.19
CA GLU A 70 -2.93 -30.38 22.44
C GLU A 70 -4.24 -31.18 22.27
N THR A 71 -4.69 -31.84 23.34
CA THR A 71 -5.95 -32.59 23.35
C THR A 71 -6.90 -32.07 24.44
N PHE A 72 -8.16 -31.80 24.08
CA PHE A 72 -9.20 -31.31 24.98
C PHE A 72 -10.42 -32.25 25.09
N ASP A 73 -11.27 -32.10 26.11
CA ASP A 73 -12.51 -32.88 26.25
C ASP A 73 -13.55 -32.40 25.25
N HIS A 74 -14.06 -33.28 24.39
CA HIS A 74 -15.08 -32.94 23.39
C HIS A 74 -16.42 -32.41 23.98
N ASN A 75 -16.64 -32.56 25.29
CA ASN A 75 -17.82 -32.05 26.00
C ASN A 75 -17.59 -30.68 26.66
N ASP A 76 -16.32 -30.24 26.77
CA ASP A 76 -15.92 -28.95 27.33
C ASP A 76 -14.85 -28.30 26.41
N PRO A 77 -15.20 -27.99 25.14
CA PRO A 77 -14.26 -27.43 24.18
C PRO A 77 -13.74 -26.04 24.63
N PRO A 78 -12.47 -25.70 24.33
CA PRO A 78 -11.93 -24.37 24.60
C PRO A 78 -12.82 -23.26 24.04
N GLY A 79 -13.18 -22.29 24.89
CA GLY A 79 -14.09 -21.19 24.54
C GLY A 79 -13.53 -20.17 23.54
N ASP A 80 -12.30 -20.38 23.07
CA ASP A 80 -11.59 -19.60 22.05
C ASP A 80 -11.34 -20.41 20.76
N LEU A 81 -11.96 -21.59 20.59
CA LEU A 81 -12.07 -22.25 19.28
C LEU A 81 -12.95 -21.41 18.32
N PRO A 82 -12.68 -21.43 17.00
CA PRO A 82 -13.52 -20.74 16.03
C PRO A 82 -14.96 -21.30 15.98
N GLU A 83 -15.91 -20.46 15.57
CA GLU A 83 -17.35 -20.81 15.62
C GLU A 83 -17.70 -21.91 14.63
N GLY A 84 -18.04 -23.10 15.15
CA GLY A 84 -18.46 -24.27 14.36
C GLY A 84 -17.35 -25.29 14.08
N GLU A 85 -16.12 -25.01 14.49
CA GLU A 85 -14.99 -25.93 14.34
C GLU A 85 -14.92 -26.94 15.49
N ASN A 86 -14.44 -28.15 15.18
CA ASN A 86 -14.27 -29.23 16.16
C ASN A 86 -12.83 -29.37 16.66
N GLY A 87 -11.90 -28.58 16.11
CA GLY A 87 -10.46 -28.53 16.36
C GLY A 87 -9.87 -27.42 15.50
N ASP A 88 -8.64 -27.00 15.75
CA ASP A 88 -7.99 -25.93 14.98
C ASP A 88 -6.47 -26.12 14.83
N ALA A 89 -5.90 -25.42 13.84
CA ALA A 89 -4.48 -25.47 13.52
C ALA A 89 -3.91 -24.07 13.22
N ALA A 90 -3.18 -23.50 14.19
CA ALA A 90 -2.66 -22.14 14.13
C ALA A 90 -1.13 -22.11 13.93
N PRO A 91 -0.59 -21.40 12.91
CA PRO A 91 0.85 -21.30 12.70
C PRO A 91 1.52 -20.41 13.77
N ASP A 92 2.53 -20.95 14.45
CA ASP A 92 3.46 -20.15 15.22
C ASP A 92 4.80 -19.94 14.52
N VAL A 93 5.28 -18.70 14.59
CA VAL A 93 6.53 -18.28 13.99
C VAL A 93 7.22 -17.33 14.95
N GLN A 94 8.39 -17.77 15.42
CA GLN A 94 9.20 -17.07 16.39
C GLN A 94 10.50 -16.60 15.72
N TRP A 95 11.10 -15.57 16.30
CA TRP A 95 12.41 -15.09 15.86
C TRP A 95 13.27 -14.71 17.05
N SER A 96 14.58 -14.80 16.83
CA SER A 96 15.60 -14.25 17.71
C SER A 96 16.64 -13.53 16.86
N ALA A 97 17.35 -12.58 17.46
CA ALA A 97 18.46 -11.90 16.78
C ALA A 97 19.65 -11.68 17.71
N THR A 98 20.85 -11.67 17.14
CA THR A 98 22.04 -11.17 17.82
C THR A 98 21.99 -9.63 17.92
N ALA A 99 22.96 -9.04 18.62
CA ALA A 99 23.05 -7.57 18.69
C ALA A 99 23.43 -7.01 17.31
N TYR A 100 22.72 -5.96 16.87
CA TYR A 100 23.08 -5.24 15.64
C TYR A 100 24.40 -4.47 15.81
N GLY A 101 25.08 -4.21 14.71
CA GLY A 101 26.29 -3.40 14.67
C GLY A 101 25.99 -1.93 14.36
N GLY A 102 26.71 -1.00 14.97
CA GLY A 102 26.60 0.42 14.65
C GLY A 102 27.80 1.25 15.08
N THR A 103 27.98 2.41 14.47
CA THR A 103 29.03 3.39 14.78
C THR A 103 28.40 4.65 15.37
N TRP A 104 28.87 5.05 16.55
CA TRP A 104 28.42 6.26 17.24
C TRP A 104 29.30 7.46 16.89
N ASN A 105 28.68 8.57 16.48
CA ASN A 105 29.32 9.86 16.37
C ASN A 105 28.85 10.77 17.52
N PRO A 106 29.67 10.99 18.58
CA PRO A 106 29.30 11.85 19.70
C PRO A 106 29.15 13.32 19.30
N GLY A 107 29.85 13.77 18.25
CA GLY A 107 29.80 15.15 17.77
C GLY A 107 28.46 15.55 17.15
N THR A 108 27.75 14.59 16.53
CA THR A 108 26.38 14.78 16.00
C THR A 108 25.33 14.06 16.84
N SER A 109 25.75 13.33 17.88
CA SER A 109 24.91 12.42 18.67
C SER A 109 24.11 11.46 17.79
N THR A 110 24.78 10.82 16.83
CA THR A 110 24.13 9.95 15.82
C THR A 110 24.72 8.54 15.85
N LEU A 111 23.86 7.52 15.90
CA LEU A 111 24.20 6.12 15.71
C LEU A 111 23.86 5.70 14.28
N THR A 112 24.86 5.33 13.48
CA THR A 112 24.64 4.75 12.14
C THR A 112 24.80 3.24 12.20
N ILE A 113 23.80 2.49 11.72
CA ILE A 113 23.79 1.02 11.71
C ILE A 113 24.73 0.49 10.63
N THR A 114 25.60 -0.44 11.00
CA THR A 114 26.61 -1.05 10.12
C THR A 114 26.38 -2.55 9.88
N SER A 115 25.57 -3.21 10.71
CA SER A 115 25.07 -4.57 10.49
C SER A 115 23.72 -4.71 11.19
N ALA A 116 22.78 -5.45 10.61
CA ALA A 116 21.48 -5.73 11.22
C ALA A 116 21.56 -6.73 12.41
N GLY A 117 22.68 -7.43 12.54
CA GLY A 117 22.80 -8.65 13.34
C GLY A 117 22.39 -9.89 12.54
N ASP A 118 22.58 -11.06 13.15
CA ASP A 118 22.09 -12.34 12.64
C ASP A 118 20.68 -12.57 13.17
N PHE A 119 19.79 -13.10 12.35
CA PHE A 119 18.41 -13.42 12.70
C PHE A 119 18.20 -14.91 12.53
N THR A 120 17.62 -15.55 13.54
CA THR A 120 17.17 -16.95 13.45
C THR A 120 15.66 -16.96 13.57
N LEU A 121 14.98 -17.45 12.52
CA LEU A 121 13.55 -17.76 12.58
C LEU A 121 13.37 -19.25 12.82
N SER A 122 12.31 -19.58 13.57
CA SER A 122 11.77 -20.92 13.78
C SER A 122 10.24 -20.87 13.73
N GLY A 123 9.59 -22.00 13.47
CA GLY A 123 8.13 -22.08 13.47
C GLY A 123 7.63 -23.52 13.47
N HIS A 124 6.36 -23.68 13.82
CA HIS A 124 5.62 -24.93 13.92
C HIS A 124 4.11 -24.61 13.91
N THR A 125 3.24 -25.60 13.71
CA THR A 125 1.79 -25.41 13.89
C THR A 125 1.37 -25.89 15.28
N ASN A 126 0.57 -25.10 15.99
CA ASN A 126 -0.14 -25.57 17.18
C ASN A 126 -1.47 -26.16 16.72
N ILE A 127 -1.72 -27.43 17.05
CA ILE A 127 -2.95 -28.14 16.67
C ILE A 127 -3.72 -28.47 17.95
N ARG A 128 -4.98 -28.07 18.06
CA ARG A 128 -5.85 -28.48 19.19
C ARG A 128 -6.92 -29.43 18.67
N LEU A 129 -7.00 -30.62 19.26
CA LEU A 129 -7.94 -31.67 18.87
C LEU A 129 -8.77 -32.17 20.05
N PRO A 130 -10.02 -32.60 19.83
CA PRO A 130 -10.82 -33.24 20.87
C PRO A 130 -10.30 -34.66 21.13
N ASP A 131 -10.51 -35.18 22.34
CA ASP A 131 -10.12 -36.53 22.76
C ASP A 131 -10.83 -37.65 21.98
N ASN A 132 -11.89 -37.31 21.24
CA ASN A 132 -12.61 -38.19 20.33
C ASN A 132 -12.34 -37.94 18.83
N ALA A 133 -11.33 -37.12 18.49
CA ALA A 133 -10.98 -36.78 17.11
C ALA A 133 -10.81 -38.03 16.23
N ASP A 134 -11.47 -38.04 15.08
CA ASP A 134 -11.33 -39.13 14.12
C ASP A 134 -10.12 -38.93 13.21
N ALA A 135 -9.85 -39.91 12.34
CA ALA A 135 -8.75 -39.84 11.38
C ALA A 135 -8.97 -38.77 10.29
N THR A 136 -10.20 -38.30 10.08
CA THR A 136 -10.56 -37.28 9.10
C THR A 136 -10.16 -35.90 9.62
N LEU A 137 -10.64 -35.53 10.82
CA LEU A 137 -10.29 -34.28 11.50
C LEU A 137 -8.79 -34.22 11.78
N THR A 138 -8.21 -35.31 12.32
CA THR A 138 -6.75 -35.38 12.53
C THR A 138 -5.98 -35.22 11.21
N GLY A 139 -6.48 -35.78 10.11
CA GLY A 139 -5.88 -35.63 8.78
C GLY A 139 -5.95 -34.19 8.27
N HIS A 140 -7.08 -33.52 8.52
CA HIS A 140 -7.37 -32.12 8.17
C HIS A 140 -6.44 -31.14 8.87
N GLU A 141 -6.32 -31.20 10.21
CA GLU A 141 -5.44 -30.30 10.97
C GLU A 141 -3.96 -30.47 10.57
N ASN A 142 -3.53 -31.71 10.30
CA ASN A 142 -2.19 -31.96 9.78
C ASN A 142 -2.01 -31.44 8.34
N GLY A 143 -3.08 -31.15 7.61
CA GLY A 143 -3.06 -30.46 6.31
C GLY A 143 -2.63 -29.00 6.44
N HIS A 144 -3.13 -28.29 7.45
CA HIS A 144 -2.70 -26.93 7.79
C HIS A 144 -1.22 -26.84 8.17
N ASP A 145 -0.69 -27.83 8.91
CA ASP A 145 0.74 -27.93 9.18
C ASP A 145 1.56 -28.08 7.89
N ARG A 146 1.16 -28.98 6.98
CA ARG A 146 1.84 -29.16 5.68
C ARG A 146 1.81 -27.90 4.81
N LEU A 147 0.69 -27.17 4.79
CA LEU A 147 0.56 -25.91 4.06
C LEU A 147 1.40 -24.79 4.67
N SER A 148 1.35 -24.63 5.98
CA SER A 148 2.13 -23.62 6.72
C SER A 148 3.63 -23.87 6.56
N LYS A 149 4.06 -25.12 6.71
CA LYS A 149 5.43 -25.57 6.45
C LYS A 149 5.92 -25.24 5.05
N ASP A 150 5.15 -25.59 4.01
CA ASP A 150 5.54 -25.37 2.62
C ASP A 150 5.66 -23.87 2.29
N GLU A 151 4.81 -23.02 2.89
CA GLU A 151 4.93 -21.56 2.74
C GLU A 151 6.13 -20.99 3.48
N TYR A 152 6.38 -21.47 4.71
CA TYR A 152 7.50 -21.06 5.54
C TYR A 152 8.85 -21.35 4.88
N ASP A 153 9.08 -22.61 4.48
CA ASP A 153 10.32 -23.05 3.84
C ASP A 153 10.59 -22.28 2.52
N ARG A 154 9.52 -21.82 1.85
CA ARG A 154 9.57 -21.11 0.57
C ARG A 154 9.89 -19.63 0.70
N LEU A 155 9.23 -18.90 1.61
CA LEU A 155 9.29 -17.42 1.65
C LEU A 155 9.78 -16.80 2.97
N ALA A 156 9.86 -17.51 4.10
CA ALA A 156 10.16 -16.88 5.39
C ALA A 156 11.48 -16.09 5.37
N LYS A 157 12.55 -16.66 4.80
CA LYS A 157 13.85 -15.99 4.66
C LYS A 157 13.72 -14.69 3.87
N LYS A 158 13.12 -14.76 2.68
CA LYS A 158 12.98 -13.61 1.79
C LYS A 158 12.14 -12.49 2.43
N LYS A 159 11.02 -12.84 3.09
CA LYS A 159 10.14 -11.86 3.73
C LYS A 159 10.86 -11.07 4.83
N VAL A 160 11.81 -11.70 5.53
CA VAL A 160 12.68 -11.06 6.53
C VAL A 160 13.77 -10.19 5.89
N GLU A 161 14.43 -10.70 4.83
CA GLU A 161 15.43 -9.93 4.07
C GLU A 161 14.83 -8.65 3.46
N ASP A 162 13.61 -8.73 2.89
CA ASP A 162 12.89 -7.60 2.31
C ASP A 162 12.51 -6.55 3.39
N ALA A 163 12.03 -6.99 4.57
CA ALA A 163 11.68 -6.10 5.68
C ALA A 163 12.90 -5.41 6.34
N LEU A 164 14.05 -6.11 6.42
CA LEU A 164 15.30 -5.58 6.98
C LEU A 164 16.10 -4.70 5.99
N LYS A 165 15.69 -4.65 4.71
CA LYS A 165 16.31 -3.82 3.67
C LYS A 165 16.47 -2.37 4.14
N GLY A 166 17.64 -1.77 3.91
CA GLY A 166 17.92 -0.38 4.30
C GLY A 166 17.96 -0.11 5.81
N PHE A 167 17.81 -1.11 6.69
CA PHE A 167 18.12 -0.94 8.12
C PHE A 167 19.62 -0.70 8.33
N VAL A 168 20.47 -1.44 7.59
CA VAL A 168 21.90 -1.12 7.48
C VAL A 168 22.08 0.20 6.70
N GLY A 169 22.85 1.13 7.27
CA GLY A 169 23.00 2.50 6.80
C GLY A 169 22.02 3.50 7.44
N MET A 170 20.94 3.03 8.08
CA MET A 170 20.01 3.90 8.81
C MET A 170 20.73 4.58 9.99
N SER A 171 20.31 5.80 10.30
CA SER A 171 20.92 6.63 11.34
C SER A 171 19.90 7.18 12.33
N PHE A 172 20.19 7.05 13.63
CA PHE A 172 19.31 7.42 14.74
C PHE A 172 19.97 8.51 15.59
N VAL A 173 19.24 9.58 15.89
CA VAL A 173 19.77 10.71 16.70
C VAL A 173 19.40 10.51 18.16
N GLY A 174 20.41 10.47 19.01
CA GLY A 174 20.29 10.22 20.44
C GLY A 174 19.85 11.43 21.25
N THR A 175 18.94 11.24 22.20
CA THR A 175 18.47 12.28 23.12
C THR A 175 18.88 11.98 24.57
N GLY A 176 19.25 13.00 25.34
CA GLY A 176 19.77 12.83 26.70
C GLY A 176 20.82 13.89 27.11
N ALA A 177 21.03 14.02 28.42
CA ALA A 177 21.92 15.02 28.99
C ALA A 177 23.40 14.67 28.77
N THR A 178 23.78 13.42 29.03
CA THR A 178 25.13 12.90 28.80
C THR A 178 25.25 12.22 27.43
N ASP A 179 26.48 11.99 26.98
CA ASP A 179 26.72 11.25 25.73
C ASP A 179 26.28 9.79 25.82
N ALA A 180 26.40 9.19 27.01
CA ALA A 180 25.93 7.84 27.29
C ALA A 180 24.40 7.74 27.18
N ASP A 181 23.66 8.71 27.72
CA ASP A 181 22.19 8.78 27.61
C ASP A 181 21.77 8.87 26.13
N ARG A 182 22.45 9.74 25.35
CA ARG A 182 22.17 9.91 23.92
C ARG A 182 22.45 8.64 23.14
N LEU A 183 23.60 7.99 23.36
CA LEU A 183 23.91 6.70 22.73
C LEU A 183 22.88 5.63 23.08
N GLN A 184 22.42 5.57 24.34
CA GLN A 184 21.40 4.60 24.74
C GLN A 184 20.06 4.90 24.05
N SER A 185 19.60 6.15 24.07
CA SER A 185 18.38 6.58 23.36
C SER A 185 18.42 6.28 21.85
N ALA A 186 19.57 6.46 21.19
CA ALA A 186 19.74 6.10 19.79
C ALA A 186 19.70 4.57 19.56
N LYS A 187 20.24 3.79 20.49
CA LYS A 187 20.13 2.32 20.46
C LYS A 187 18.70 1.83 20.68
N ASP A 188 17.96 2.46 21.59
CA ASP A 188 16.58 2.08 21.89
C ASP A 188 15.68 2.33 20.67
N GLN A 189 15.87 3.46 19.97
CA GLN A 189 15.21 3.75 18.68
C GLN A 189 15.57 2.71 17.61
N ALA A 190 16.85 2.36 17.46
CA ALA A 190 17.30 1.37 16.48
C ALA A 190 16.76 -0.04 16.77
N THR A 191 16.68 -0.43 18.04
CA THR A 191 16.03 -1.68 18.47
C THR A 191 14.55 -1.66 18.11
N ALA A 192 13.82 -0.59 18.46
CA ALA A 192 12.39 -0.48 18.17
C ALA A 192 12.08 -0.55 16.66
N GLU A 193 12.87 0.10 15.81
CA GLU A 193 12.69 0.03 14.34
C GLU A 193 13.02 -1.36 13.77
N ARG A 194 14.08 -2.02 14.28
CA ARG A 194 14.41 -3.40 13.92
C ARG A 194 13.29 -4.37 14.28
N ASP A 195 12.77 -4.24 15.50
CA ASP A 195 11.75 -5.13 16.03
C ASP A 195 10.39 -4.85 15.34
N LYS A 196 10.09 -3.60 14.96
CA LYS A 196 8.95 -3.22 14.09
C LYS A 196 9.01 -3.93 12.74
N ARG A 197 10.19 -3.99 12.11
CA ARG A 197 10.42 -4.69 10.83
C ARG A 197 10.28 -6.19 10.96
N MET A 198 10.85 -6.78 12.02
CA MET A 198 10.69 -8.20 12.28
C MET A 198 9.24 -8.57 12.52
N LYS A 199 8.50 -7.80 13.33
CA LYS A 199 7.06 -8.00 13.51
C LYS A 199 6.32 -8.02 12.18
N ARG A 200 6.57 -7.06 11.28
CA ARG A 200 5.97 -7.05 9.92
C ARG A 200 6.34 -8.28 9.09
N ALA A 201 7.59 -8.72 9.14
CA ALA A 201 8.00 -9.92 8.42
C ALA A 201 7.25 -11.16 8.94
N ILE A 202 7.09 -11.30 10.26
CA ILE A 202 6.32 -12.38 10.88
C ILE A 202 4.83 -12.27 10.54
N ASP A 203 4.22 -11.10 10.71
CA ASP A 203 2.81 -10.87 10.39
C ASP A 203 2.54 -11.16 8.89
N ALA A 204 3.45 -10.79 7.99
CA ALA A 204 3.36 -11.08 6.55
C ALA A 204 3.68 -12.54 6.16
N ILE A 205 4.34 -13.31 7.04
CA ILE A 205 4.46 -14.77 6.90
C ILE A 205 3.14 -15.42 7.34
N LYS A 206 2.66 -15.10 8.55
CA LYS A 206 1.42 -15.65 9.11
C LYS A 206 0.21 -15.36 8.23
N GLN A 207 -0.01 -14.09 7.82
CA GLN A 207 -1.11 -13.74 6.91
C GLN A 207 -1.11 -14.58 5.60
N GLN A 208 0.06 -15.00 5.11
CA GLN A 208 0.12 -15.84 3.91
C GLN A 208 -0.16 -17.32 4.19
N MET A 209 0.13 -17.80 5.40
CA MET A 209 -0.32 -19.11 5.88
C MET A 209 -1.83 -19.10 6.09
N ASP A 210 -2.37 -18.07 6.74
CA ASP A 210 -3.80 -17.88 6.99
C ASP A 210 -4.60 -17.94 5.67
N VAL A 211 -4.18 -17.19 4.64
CA VAL A 211 -4.82 -17.23 3.30
C VAL A 211 -4.79 -18.63 2.65
N LEU A 212 -3.78 -19.47 2.94
CA LEU A 212 -3.73 -20.85 2.45
C LEU A 212 -4.61 -21.78 3.30
N ASN A 213 -4.67 -21.55 4.61
CA ASN A 213 -5.48 -22.28 5.58
C ASN A 213 -6.98 -22.02 5.32
N ASP A 214 -7.40 -20.75 5.33
CA ASP A 214 -8.76 -20.32 4.94
C ASP A 214 -9.17 -20.97 3.62
N LYS A 215 -8.26 -20.99 2.63
CA LYS A 215 -8.56 -21.53 1.31
C LYS A 215 -8.70 -23.06 1.31
N TYR A 216 -7.94 -23.73 2.17
CA TYR A 216 -7.96 -25.17 2.36
C TYR A 216 -9.22 -25.62 3.13
N ASP A 217 -9.64 -24.87 4.15
CA ASP A 217 -10.94 -25.03 4.83
C ASP A 217 -12.12 -24.85 3.87
N ASP A 218 -12.15 -23.76 3.10
CA ASP A 218 -13.10 -23.47 2.02
C ASP A 218 -13.27 -24.66 1.05
N LEU A 219 -12.15 -25.33 0.73
CA LEU A 219 -12.10 -26.41 -0.25
C LEU A 219 -12.50 -27.76 0.33
N THR A 220 -12.24 -27.99 1.61
CA THR A 220 -12.47 -29.26 2.32
C THR A 220 -13.69 -29.20 3.24
N GLU A 221 -14.41 -28.08 3.30
CA GLU A 221 -15.52 -27.84 4.23
C GLU A 221 -15.11 -28.16 5.68
N HIS A 222 -13.96 -27.61 6.13
CA HIS A 222 -13.30 -27.94 7.41
C HIS A 222 -13.16 -29.46 7.62
N GLY A 223 -12.56 -30.15 6.63
CA GLY A 223 -12.39 -31.60 6.62
C GLY A 223 -13.65 -32.44 6.38
N SER A 224 -14.85 -31.84 6.25
CA SER A 224 -16.12 -32.56 6.10
C SER A 224 -16.59 -32.79 4.65
N SER A 225 -15.90 -32.22 3.65
CA SER A 225 -16.37 -32.20 2.26
C SER A 225 -16.52 -33.59 1.66
N PRO A 226 -17.69 -33.93 1.08
CA PRO A 226 -17.89 -35.20 0.40
C PRO A 226 -17.23 -35.26 -1.00
N THR A 227 -16.56 -34.19 -1.45
CA THR A 227 -16.02 -34.09 -2.83
C THR A 227 -14.55 -33.71 -2.94
N VAL A 228 -13.92 -33.24 -1.87
CA VAL A 228 -12.51 -32.85 -1.83
C VAL A 228 -11.88 -33.40 -0.56
N ASP A 229 -11.03 -34.42 -0.71
CA ASP A 229 -10.22 -34.93 0.39
C ASP A 229 -9.05 -33.98 0.73
N THR A 230 -8.48 -34.13 1.91
CA THR A 230 -7.32 -33.36 2.39
C THR A 230 -6.18 -33.26 1.35
N PRO A 231 -5.66 -34.36 0.75
CA PRO A 231 -4.59 -34.26 -0.24
C PRO A 231 -4.97 -33.44 -1.49
N THR A 232 -6.22 -33.55 -1.95
CA THR A 232 -6.73 -32.75 -3.08
C THR A 232 -6.92 -31.29 -2.69
N GLY A 233 -7.39 -31.03 -1.47
CA GLY A 233 -7.53 -29.70 -0.88
C GLY A 233 -6.18 -28.98 -0.80
N GLU A 234 -5.17 -29.62 -0.20
CA GLU A 234 -3.80 -29.09 -0.10
C GLU A 234 -3.23 -28.75 -1.49
N THR A 235 -3.41 -29.65 -2.47
CA THR A 235 -2.92 -29.45 -3.83
C THR A 235 -3.54 -28.20 -4.46
N LYS A 236 -4.86 -28.02 -4.32
CA LYS A 236 -5.60 -26.85 -4.84
C LYS A 236 -5.29 -25.56 -4.08
N ALA A 237 -5.06 -25.61 -2.77
CA ALA A 237 -4.63 -24.45 -1.99
C ALA A 237 -3.24 -23.98 -2.45
N LYS A 238 -2.32 -24.91 -2.75
CA LYS A 238 -0.99 -24.60 -3.30
C LYS A 238 -1.02 -24.00 -4.72
N GLU A 239 -2.06 -24.24 -5.51
CA GLU A 239 -2.27 -23.55 -6.80
C GLU A 239 -2.55 -22.03 -6.62
N GLU A 240 -3.15 -21.63 -5.50
CA GLU A 240 -3.43 -20.22 -5.16
C GLU A 240 -2.22 -19.50 -4.53
N GLN A 241 -1.23 -20.25 -4.00
CA GLN A 241 -0.03 -19.78 -3.29
C GLN A 241 0.84 -18.77 -4.07
N ALA A 242 0.72 -18.74 -5.40
CA ALA A 242 1.41 -17.78 -6.28
C ALA A 242 0.77 -16.37 -6.30
N LYS A 243 -0.44 -16.19 -5.75
CA LYS A 243 -1.19 -14.92 -5.77
C LYS A 243 -0.87 -14.02 -4.56
N ALA A 244 0.00 -14.52 -3.68
CA ALA A 244 0.55 -13.87 -2.49
C ALA A 244 1.22 -12.50 -2.76
N PRO A 245 1.08 -11.51 -1.86
CA PRO A 245 1.98 -10.37 -1.81
C PRO A 245 3.39 -10.78 -1.32
N PRO A 246 4.48 -10.23 -1.91
CA PRO A 246 5.80 -10.25 -1.25
C PRO A 246 5.70 -9.46 0.06
N ALA A 247 6.48 -9.77 1.09
CA ALA A 247 6.49 -8.87 2.26
C ALA A 247 7.10 -7.52 1.86
N GLY A 248 6.40 -6.44 2.21
CA GLY A 248 6.78 -5.07 1.89
C GLY A 248 8.25 -4.79 2.18
N SER A 249 8.97 -4.40 1.14
CA SER A 249 10.31 -3.86 1.31
C SER A 249 10.26 -2.57 2.13
N ALA A 250 11.33 -2.30 2.87
CA ALA A 250 11.46 -1.06 3.60
C ALA A 250 11.21 0.18 2.71
N PRO A 251 10.52 1.21 3.24
CA PRO A 251 10.20 2.41 2.47
C PRO A 251 11.48 3.09 1.97
N VAL A 252 11.56 3.27 0.66
CA VAL A 252 12.59 4.09 0.02
C VAL A 252 12.11 5.54 0.05
N GLU A 253 12.95 6.45 0.55
CA GLU A 253 12.63 7.87 0.52
C GLU A 253 12.41 8.33 -0.93
N PRO A 254 11.26 8.93 -1.28
CA PRO A 254 10.96 9.29 -2.66
C PRO A 254 11.95 10.32 -3.20
N ASP A 255 12.31 10.14 -4.47
CA ASP A 255 13.16 11.07 -5.20
C ASP A 255 12.47 12.45 -5.31
N PRO A 256 13.00 13.50 -4.65
CA PRO A 256 12.37 14.82 -4.60
C PRO A 256 12.40 15.57 -5.94
N SER A 257 12.99 14.97 -6.99
CA SER A 257 12.91 15.49 -8.36
C SER A 257 11.69 15.00 -9.15
N LYS A 258 10.89 14.07 -8.60
CA LYS A 258 9.65 13.58 -9.21
C LYS A 258 8.48 14.55 -8.98
N GLN A 259 7.57 14.63 -9.94
CA GLN A 259 6.38 15.49 -9.82
C GLN A 259 5.43 14.96 -8.73
N GLU A 260 5.06 15.83 -7.80
CA GLU A 260 3.93 15.64 -6.89
C GLU A 260 2.61 15.72 -7.69
N SER A 261 1.67 14.83 -7.41
CA SER A 261 0.33 14.88 -8.02
C SER A 261 -0.63 15.68 -7.13
N GLU A 262 -0.86 16.95 -7.50
CA GLU A 262 -1.67 17.88 -6.71
C GLU A 262 -3.19 17.70 -6.88
N SER A 263 -3.87 17.09 -5.90
CA SER A 263 -5.34 17.10 -5.84
C SER A 263 -5.86 18.43 -5.27
N HIS A 264 -6.57 19.21 -6.08
CA HIS A 264 -7.26 20.44 -5.66
C HIS A 264 -8.75 20.18 -5.37
N GLY A 265 -9.25 20.66 -4.23
CA GLY A 265 -10.69 20.73 -3.96
C GLY A 265 -11.39 19.44 -3.52
N MET A 266 -10.67 18.48 -2.93
CA MET A 266 -11.30 17.28 -2.35
C MET A 266 -12.07 17.64 -1.06
N ARG A 267 -13.32 17.20 -0.97
CA ARG A 267 -14.07 17.11 0.30
C ARG A 267 -13.53 15.93 1.09
N MET A 268 -13.44 16.05 2.42
CA MET A 268 -13.06 14.94 3.32
C MET A 268 -14.19 14.72 4.32
N ASP A 269 -14.75 13.52 4.42
CA ASP A 269 -15.73 13.13 5.43
C ASP A 269 -15.07 12.12 6.39
N PHE A 270 -15.20 12.31 7.71
CA PHE A 270 -14.69 11.38 8.73
C PHE A 270 -15.84 10.58 9.36
N ASP A 271 -15.68 9.26 9.41
CA ASP A 271 -16.62 8.32 10.02
C ASP A 271 -16.07 7.83 11.37
N GLU A 272 -16.43 8.53 12.44
CA GLU A 272 -15.96 8.28 13.81
C GLU A 272 -16.19 6.83 14.30
N PRO A 273 -17.35 6.17 14.06
CA PRO A 273 -17.55 4.76 14.40
C PRO A 273 -16.55 3.77 13.77
N THR A 274 -16.02 4.05 12.57
CA THR A 274 -15.08 3.16 11.88
C THR A 274 -13.64 3.70 11.82
N GLN A 275 -13.41 4.91 12.34
CA GLN A 275 -12.14 5.65 12.26
C GLN A 275 -11.62 5.82 10.82
N LYS A 276 -12.54 5.97 9.85
CA LYS A 276 -12.20 6.09 8.42
C LYS A 276 -12.33 7.53 7.92
N LEU A 277 -11.35 7.98 7.14
CA LEU A 277 -11.39 9.26 6.43
C LEU A 277 -11.65 9.00 4.95
N VAL A 278 -12.74 9.54 4.40
CA VAL A 278 -13.16 9.39 2.99
C VAL A 278 -13.02 10.74 2.28
N CYS A 279 -12.20 10.82 1.25
CA CYS A 279 -11.94 12.05 0.48
C CYS A 279 -12.52 11.94 -0.92
N GLY A 280 -13.37 12.86 -1.40
CA GLY A 280 -14.04 12.78 -2.71
C GLY A 280 -14.40 14.13 -3.36
N GLY A 281 -14.87 14.10 -4.60
CA GLY A 281 -15.07 15.29 -5.46
C GLY A 281 -16.29 16.18 -5.15
N PHE A 282 -16.36 17.32 -5.86
CA PHE A 282 -17.28 18.46 -5.67
C PHE A 282 -18.75 18.10 -5.31
N GLY A 283 -19.12 18.36 -4.05
CA GLY A 283 -20.51 18.35 -3.61
C GLY A 283 -20.70 19.08 -2.29
N ILE A 284 -21.34 20.25 -2.33
CA ILE A 284 -21.80 20.96 -1.12
C ILE A 284 -22.89 20.12 -0.47
N ILE A 285 -22.65 19.63 0.75
CA ILE A 285 -23.72 19.13 1.62
C ILE A 285 -23.55 19.76 3.00
N ASP A 286 -24.64 20.38 3.45
CA ASP A 286 -24.85 20.92 4.79
C ASP A 286 -25.26 19.75 5.70
N VAL A 287 -24.35 19.30 6.59
CA VAL A 287 -24.68 18.28 7.60
C VAL A 287 -24.07 18.64 8.95
N THR A 288 -24.94 18.91 9.90
CA THR A 288 -24.62 19.06 11.33
C THR A 288 -24.33 17.70 11.97
N ARG A 289 -23.06 17.28 11.99
CA ARG A 289 -22.58 16.25 12.92
C ARG A 289 -21.27 16.67 13.58
N THR A 290 -21.36 16.87 14.90
CA THR A 290 -20.21 16.97 15.80
C THR A 290 -19.94 15.62 16.48
N PRO A 291 -18.68 15.30 16.83
CA PRO A 291 -17.51 16.17 16.69
C PRO A 291 -17.02 16.25 15.24
N PHE A 292 -16.92 17.48 14.71
CA PHE A 292 -16.21 17.70 13.45
C PHE A 292 -14.73 17.45 13.74
N ASP A 293 -14.12 16.47 13.09
CA ASP A 293 -12.67 16.32 13.13
C ASP A 293 -12.04 17.58 12.49
N PRO A 294 -11.13 18.31 13.18
CA PRO A 294 -10.49 19.51 12.65
C PRO A 294 -9.62 19.28 11.40
N ILE A 295 -9.40 18.03 10.97
CA ILE A 295 -8.86 17.69 9.65
C ILE A 295 -9.83 18.06 8.51
N TYR A 296 -11.14 18.11 8.78
CA TYR A 296 -12.18 18.55 7.84
C TYR A 296 -11.91 19.99 7.40
N ASN A 297 -11.95 20.26 6.09
CA ASN A 297 -11.57 21.52 5.45
C ASN A 297 -10.12 22.01 5.71
N ARG A 298 -9.27 21.22 6.37
CA ARG A 298 -7.90 21.62 6.74
C ARG A 298 -6.83 20.70 6.18
N GLY A 299 -7.04 19.39 6.23
CA GLY A 299 -6.15 18.41 5.62
C GLY A 299 -6.22 18.46 4.09
N ARG A 300 -5.07 18.22 3.46
CA ARG A 300 -4.90 17.92 2.04
C ARG A 300 -4.12 16.62 1.94
N ILE A 301 -4.69 15.58 1.32
CA ILE A 301 -3.90 14.40 0.96
C ILE A 301 -3.01 14.77 -0.23
N ALA A 302 -1.72 14.47 -0.12
CA ALA A 302 -0.79 14.44 -1.23
C ALA A 302 -0.30 13.00 -1.41
N LEU A 303 -0.12 12.57 -2.66
CA LEU A 303 0.37 11.25 -3.01
C LEU A 303 1.47 11.41 -4.05
N ASP A 304 2.62 10.79 -3.80
CA ASP A 304 3.72 10.78 -4.75
C ASP A 304 3.38 9.94 -5.98
N SER A 305 4.00 10.28 -7.11
CA SER A 305 3.72 9.65 -8.41
C SER A 305 3.91 8.12 -8.37
N LEU A 306 2.79 7.39 -8.48
CA LEU A 306 2.74 5.94 -8.64
C LEU A 306 3.36 5.52 -9.97
N ILE A 307 4.39 4.67 -9.93
CA ILE A 307 5.04 4.12 -11.13
C ILE A 307 4.45 2.74 -11.43
N HIS A 308 4.09 2.47 -12.68
CA HIS A 308 3.73 1.13 -13.12
C HIS A 308 4.97 0.22 -13.10
N VAL A 309 4.91 -0.88 -12.34
CA VAL A 309 6.01 -1.86 -12.20
C VAL A 309 5.82 -3.04 -13.16
N GLY A 310 4.57 -3.44 -13.42
CA GLY A 310 4.23 -4.47 -14.39
C GLY A 310 2.82 -5.02 -14.18
N THR A 311 2.40 -5.93 -15.06
CA THR A 311 1.10 -6.61 -14.99
C THR A 311 1.29 -8.09 -14.62
N GLN A 312 0.49 -8.58 -13.69
CA GLN A 312 0.48 -9.98 -13.25
C GLN A 312 -0.25 -10.89 -14.25
N LEU A 313 -0.06 -12.21 -14.13
CA LEU A 313 -0.68 -13.21 -15.04
C LEU A 313 -2.23 -13.19 -15.02
N ASN A 314 -2.85 -12.70 -13.94
CA ASN A 314 -4.30 -12.53 -13.80
C ASN A 314 -4.80 -11.16 -14.30
N GLY A 315 -3.93 -10.30 -14.85
CA GLY A 315 -4.26 -8.95 -15.30
C GLY A 315 -4.20 -7.87 -14.21
N THR A 316 -3.89 -8.20 -12.95
CA THR A 316 -3.70 -7.20 -11.89
C THR A 316 -2.45 -6.36 -12.14
N ILE A 317 -2.56 -5.04 -12.02
CA ILE A 317 -1.45 -4.13 -12.26
C ILE A 317 -0.72 -3.85 -10.94
N ARG A 318 0.61 -4.08 -10.93
CA ARG A 318 1.50 -3.74 -9.82
C ARG A 318 2.00 -2.31 -9.97
N LEU A 319 1.84 -1.53 -8.92
CA LEU A 319 2.38 -0.18 -8.81
C LEU A 319 3.58 -0.19 -7.85
N SER A 320 4.40 0.84 -7.94
CA SER A 320 5.49 1.05 -6.98
C SER A 320 4.94 1.52 -5.65
N ASP A 321 5.59 1.11 -4.56
CA ASP A 321 5.43 1.77 -3.25
C ASP A 321 5.57 3.28 -3.42
N THR A 322 4.74 4.04 -2.71
CA THR A 322 4.70 5.51 -2.84
C THR A 322 4.48 6.16 -1.47
N ARG A 323 4.72 7.46 -1.38
CA ARG A 323 4.47 8.23 -0.15
C ARG A 323 3.07 8.83 -0.19
N LEU A 324 2.40 8.79 0.96
CA LEU A 324 1.14 9.48 1.21
C LEU A 324 1.36 10.47 2.36
N GLN A 325 1.00 11.74 2.15
CA GLN A 325 1.04 12.76 3.18
C GLN A 325 -0.34 13.34 3.41
N ILE A 326 -0.59 13.79 4.65
CA ILE A 326 -1.66 14.73 4.96
C ILE A 326 -0.98 16.04 5.36
N ILE A 327 -1.29 17.11 4.64
CA ILE A 327 -0.72 18.44 4.80
C ILE A 327 -1.82 19.39 5.30
N ASP A 328 -1.50 20.21 6.28
CA ASP A 328 -2.36 21.30 6.75
C ASP A 328 -2.39 22.45 5.74
N MET A 329 -3.54 22.71 5.13
CA MET A 329 -3.71 23.79 4.16
C MET A 329 -3.62 25.20 4.77
N GLN A 330 -3.71 25.35 6.10
CA GLN A 330 -3.63 26.67 6.74
C GLN A 330 -2.20 27.17 6.92
N ASN A 331 -1.24 26.27 7.12
CA ASN A 331 0.14 26.63 7.44
C ASN A 331 1.22 25.81 6.69
N GLY A 332 0.85 24.77 5.95
CA GLY A 332 1.76 23.89 5.21
C GLY A 332 2.41 22.78 6.04
N ASP A 333 2.08 22.62 7.33
CA ASP A 333 2.64 21.55 8.16
C ASP A 333 2.24 20.16 7.63
N THR A 334 3.18 19.22 7.59
CA THR A 334 2.82 17.80 7.43
C THR A 334 2.21 17.30 8.73
N LEU A 335 0.93 16.92 8.68
CA LEU A 335 0.13 16.37 9.77
C LEU A 335 0.27 14.85 9.86
N MET A 336 0.40 14.19 8.72
CA MET A 336 0.75 12.77 8.61
C MET A 336 1.71 12.57 7.45
N ASN A 337 2.71 11.71 7.66
CA ASN A 337 3.61 11.17 6.66
C ASN A 337 3.48 9.65 6.72
N ALA A 338 3.28 9.00 5.59
CA ALA A 338 3.10 7.56 5.52
C ALA A 338 3.60 7.01 4.17
N TYR A 339 3.80 5.71 4.09
CA TYR A 339 4.15 5.00 2.86
C TYR A 339 3.04 4.02 2.50
N LEU A 340 2.51 4.16 1.29
CA LEU A 340 1.59 3.22 0.68
C LEU A 340 2.42 2.09 0.05
N LEU A 341 2.46 0.96 0.75
CA LEU A 341 3.21 -0.24 0.40
C LEU A 341 2.33 -1.25 -0.33
N GLU A 342 2.96 -2.00 -1.24
CA GLU A 342 2.34 -3.03 -2.07
C GLU A 342 1.08 -2.60 -2.86
N PRO A 343 1.01 -1.38 -3.46
CA PRO A 343 -0.19 -0.90 -4.12
C PRO A 343 -0.61 -1.78 -5.32
N ALA A 344 -1.79 -2.39 -5.19
CA ALA A 344 -2.42 -3.24 -6.19
C ALA A 344 -3.59 -2.50 -6.86
N TYR A 345 -3.54 -2.35 -8.19
CA TYR A 345 -4.63 -1.78 -8.98
C TYR A 345 -5.55 -2.87 -9.52
N MET A 346 -6.84 -2.77 -9.21
CA MET A 346 -7.88 -3.77 -9.48
C MET A 346 -9.21 -3.12 -9.92
N PRO A 347 -10.11 -3.84 -10.60
CA PRO A 347 -11.45 -3.36 -10.89
C PRO A 347 -12.20 -2.97 -9.60
N SER A 348 -13.02 -1.92 -9.64
CA SER A 348 -13.85 -1.56 -8.49
C SER A 348 -15.23 -2.17 -8.59
N HIS A 349 -15.72 -2.72 -7.48
CA HIS A 349 -17.13 -3.10 -7.33
C HIS A 349 -17.99 -1.96 -6.76
N ALA A 350 -17.39 -0.79 -6.44
CA ALA A 350 -18.11 0.35 -5.88
C ALA A 350 -18.83 1.15 -6.99
N PRO A 351 -20.15 1.44 -6.86
CA PRO A 351 -20.88 2.20 -7.88
C PRO A 351 -20.27 3.56 -8.17
N GLY A 352 -20.02 3.86 -9.45
CA GLY A 352 -19.47 5.13 -9.91
C GLY A 352 -17.93 5.19 -9.99
N TYR A 353 -17.23 4.11 -9.65
CA TYR A 353 -15.77 3.98 -9.81
C TYR A 353 -15.44 2.86 -10.77
N THR A 354 -14.43 3.06 -11.62
CA THR A 354 -14.01 2.03 -12.58
C THR A 354 -12.98 1.08 -11.96
N ALA A 355 -12.07 1.60 -11.14
CA ALA A 355 -11.01 0.83 -10.52
C ALA A 355 -10.70 1.32 -9.10
N MET A 356 -9.88 0.55 -8.40
CA MET A 356 -9.42 0.81 -7.04
C MET A 356 -7.93 0.47 -6.97
N ILE A 357 -7.14 1.30 -6.29
CA ILE A 357 -5.83 0.92 -5.78
C ILE A 357 -6.01 0.60 -4.30
N GLN A 358 -5.48 -0.52 -3.84
CA GLN A 358 -5.40 -0.85 -2.41
C GLN A 358 -3.95 -1.11 -2.04
N GLY A 359 -3.52 -0.66 -0.87
CA GLY A 359 -2.21 -0.98 -0.32
C GLY A 359 -2.15 -0.73 1.19
N TYR A 360 -1.15 -1.31 1.83
CA TYR A 360 -0.89 -1.11 3.25
C TYR A 360 -0.33 0.29 3.47
N LEU A 361 -0.78 0.96 4.53
CA LEU A 361 -0.27 2.25 4.92
C LEU A 361 0.70 2.06 6.11
N ASP A 362 1.99 2.24 5.85
CA ASP A 362 3.02 2.33 6.88
C ASP A 362 3.11 3.76 7.39
N VAL A 363 2.61 3.98 8.60
CA VAL A 363 2.87 5.20 9.36
C VAL A 363 4.16 5.00 10.17
N PRO A 364 5.19 5.86 10.01
CA PRO A 364 6.36 5.89 10.89
C PRO A 364 5.97 6.24 12.34
N PRO A 365 6.83 5.97 13.33
CA PRO A 365 6.62 6.48 14.68
C PRO A 365 6.56 8.02 14.72
N ALA A 366 5.91 8.60 15.73
CA ALA A 366 5.78 10.06 15.88
C ALA A 366 7.14 10.80 15.85
N TRP A 367 8.18 10.21 16.47
CA TRP A 367 9.54 10.78 16.49
C TRP A 367 10.23 10.79 15.12
N ALA A 368 9.81 9.92 14.20
CA ALA A 368 10.24 9.88 12.80
C ALA A 368 9.37 10.77 11.88
N GLY A 369 8.48 11.59 12.47
CA GLY A 369 7.58 12.47 11.72
C GLY A 369 6.38 11.78 11.10
N GLY A 370 5.97 10.60 11.60
CA GLY A 370 4.83 9.84 11.08
C GLY A 370 3.49 10.53 11.28
N VAL A 371 3.05 10.78 12.53
CA VAL A 371 1.93 11.69 12.79
C VAL A 371 2.40 12.88 13.62
N ARG A 372 1.98 14.08 13.21
CA ARG A 372 2.19 15.34 13.91
C ARG A 372 0.84 16.03 14.09
N ASN A 373 0.08 15.55 15.07
CA ASN A 373 -1.30 15.99 15.33
C ASN A 373 -1.39 17.37 16.02
N THR A 374 -0.82 18.41 15.40
CA THR A 374 -0.88 19.81 15.90
C THR A 374 -2.28 20.41 15.90
N ILE A 375 -3.26 19.71 15.30
CA ILE A 375 -4.63 20.18 15.11
C ILE A 375 -5.64 19.52 16.04
N ASN A 376 -5.21 18.55 16.86
CA ASN A 376 -6.06 17.72 17.74
C ASN A 376 -7.16 16.94 16.99
N SER A 377 -6.83 16.40 15.82
CA SER A 377 -7.69 15.51 15.02
C SER A 377 -7.85 14.13 15.67
N PRO A 378 -9.08 13.67 15.99
CA PRO A 378 -9.31 12.29 16.41
C PRO A 378 -8.77 11.25 15.42
N PHE A 379 -8.95 11.43 14.11
CA PHE A 379 -8.40 10.55 13.08
C PHE A 379 -6.88 10.41 13.18
N LEU A 380 -6.15 11.52 13.27
CA LEU A 380 -4.69 11.49 13.39
C LEU A 380 -4.23 10.80 14.69
N SER A 381 -4.95 11.00 15.79
CA SER A 381 -4.70 10.26 17.04
C SER A 381 -4.95 8.76 16.89
N GLY A 382 -6.00 8.35 16.18
CA GLY A 382 -6.31 6.95 15.89
C GLY A 382 -5.23 6.28 15.02
N MET A 383 -4.77 6.97 13.97
CA MET A 383 -3.67 6.50 13.12
C MET A 383 -2.35 6.37 13.88
N GLN A 384 -2.03 7.33 14.76
CA GLN A 384 -0.84 7.25 15.61
C GLN A 384 -0.94 6.08 16.60
N ALA A 385 -2.07 5.93 17.29
CA ALA A 385 -2.29 4.83 18.24
C ALA A 385 -2.23 3.44 17.57
N ALA A 386 -2.80 3.30 16.37
CA ALA A 386 -2.71 2.07 15.59
C ALA A 386 -1.25 1.78 15.18
N SER A 387 -0.51 2.79 14.71
CA SER A 387 0.90 2.68 14.40
C SER A 387 1.75 2.23 15.59
N ASP A 388 1.53 2.85 16.76
CA ASP A 388 2.28 2.53 17.99
C ASP A 388 1.93 1.15 18.55
N ALA A 389 0.69 0.68 18.34
CA ALA A 389 0.27 -0.68 18.65
C ALA A 389 0.71 -1.72 17.59
N GLY A 390 1.32 -1.29 16.48
CA GLY A 390 1.69 -2.17 15.37
C GLY A 390 0.50 -2.78 14.64
N TRP A 391 -0.67 -2.13 14.67
CA TRP A 391 -1.88 -2.55 13.96
C TRP A 391 -1.81 -2.22 12.47
N PRO A 392 -2.42 -3.02 11.58
CA PRO A 392 -2.47 -2.72 10.16
C PRO A 392 -3.32 -1.48 9.89
N THR A 393 -2.76 -0.55 9.13
CA THR A 393 -3.51 0.57 8.53
C THR A 393 -3.46 0.46 7.01
N THR A 394 -4.51 0.91 6.32
CA THR A 394 -4.74 0.63 4.89
C THR A 394 -5.22 1.89 4.18
N ALA A 395 -4.86 2.01 2.90
CA ALA A 395 -5.44 3.00 1.99
C ALA A 395 -6.15 2.33 0.80
N TRP A 396 -7.32 2.85 0.44
CA TRP A 396 -8.05 2.52 -0.78
C TRP A 396 -8.25 3.78 -1.63
N ILE A 397 -7.87 3.77 -2.90
CA ILE A 397 -7.98 4.90 -3.82
C ILE A 397 -8.86 4.48 -4.99
N TYR A 398 -10.12 4.89 -4.96
CA TYR A 398 -11.13 4.59 -5.97
C TYR A 398 -11.05 5.58 -7.12
N THR A 399 -10.90 5.12 -8.35
CA THR A 399 -10.69 5.98 -9.53
C THR A 399 -11.96 6.02 -10.39
N GLN A 400 -12.39 7.23 -10.79
CA GLN A 400 -13.62 7.36 -11.60
C GLN A 400 -13.43 6.85 -13.05
N ALA A 401 -12.20 6.92 -13.57
CA ALA A 401 -11.79 6.37 -14.85
C ALA A 401 -10.67 5.34 -14.64
N PRO A 402 -10.43 4.40 -15.58
CA PRO A 402 -9.28 3.52 -15.48
C PRO A 402 -7.98 4.31 -15.63
N LEU A 403 -6.94 3.93 -14.88
CA LEU A 403 -5.61 4.54 -14.99
C LEU A 403 -4.75 3.89 -16.08
N PHE A 404 -5.06 2.64 -16.41
CA PHE A 404 -4.33 1.80 -17.37
C PHE A 404 -5.30 1.09 -18.32
N ASP A 405 -4.85 0.76 -19.53
CA ASP A 405 -5.60 -0.06 -20.48
C ASP A 405 -5.47 -1.56 -20.19
N ALA A 406 -6.06 -2.39 -21.08
CA ALA A 406 -6.00 -3.86 -20.97
C ALA A 406 -4.60 -4.47 -21.19
N ASN A 407 -3.62 -3.68 -21.65
CA ASN A 407 -2.22 -4.08 -21.80
C ASN A 407 -1.36 -3.57 -20.62
N GLY A 408 -1.92 -2.79 -19.70
CA GLY A 408 -1.21 -2.11 -18.61
C GLY A 408 -0.60 -0.77 -18.99
N GLU A 409 -0.87 -0.23 -20.18
CA GLU A 409 -0.34 1.07 -20.60
C GLU A 409 -1.11 2.23 -19.93
N PRO A 410 -0.44 3.28 -19.41
CA PRO A 410 -1.13 4.40 -18.77
C PRO A 410 -2.06 5.15 -19.74
N VAL A 411 -3.33 5.30 -19.36
CA VAL A 411 -4.36 6.06 -20.12
C VAL A 411 -4.87 7.30 -19.37
N ILE A 412 -4.13 7.74 -18.36
CA ILE A 412 -4.43 8.93 -17.56
C ILE A 412 -4.45 10.16 -18.49
N PRO A 413 -5.57 10.90 -18.59
CA PRO A 413 -5.63 12.10 -19.41
C PRO A 413 -4.78 13.23 -18.79
N PRO A 414 -4.34 14.24 -19.56
CA PRO A 414 -3.52 15.35 -19.05
C PRO A 414 -4.15 16.16 -17.91
N SER A 415 -5.47 16.05 -17.71
CA SER A 415 -6.23 16.65 -16.59
C SER A 415 -6.20 15.82 -15.29
N GLY A 416 -5.56 14.65 -15.30
CA GLY A 416 -5.67 13.64 -14.24
C GLY A 416 -7.02 12.90 -14.23
N VAL A 417 -7.11 11.89 -13.38
CA VAL A 417 -8.35 11.16 -13.08
C VAL A 417 -8.84 11.56 -11.68
N PRO A 418 -10.11 11.96 -11.50
CA PRO A 418 -10.67 12.16 -10.16
C PRO A 418 -10.66 10.86 -9.36
N VAL A 419 -10.17 10.94 -8.13
CA VAL A 419 -10.11 9.81 -7.20
C VAL A 419 -10.88 10.10 -5.92
N THR A 420 -11.30 9.03 -5.24
CA THR A 420 -11.79 9.05 -3.87
C THR A 420 -10.86 8.22 -3.00
N VAL A 421 -10.29 8.80 -1.94
CA VAL A 421 -9.32 8.13 -1.05
C VAL A 421 -10.01 7.75 0.25
N VAL A 422 -9.84 6.51 0.71
CA VAL A 422 -10.28 6.05 2.04
C VAL A 422 -9.05 5.62 2.82
N LEU A 423 -8.84 6.18 4.00
CA LEU A 423 -7.77 5.81 4.94
C LEU A 423 -8.38 5.28 6.24
N GLY A 424 -7.75 4.29 6.86
CA GLY A 424 -8.17 3.85 8.19
C GLY A 424 -7.38 2.67 8.76
N VAL A 425 -7.80 2.27 9.96
CA VAL A 425 -7.25 1.15 10.75
C VAL A 425 -8.12 -0.08 10.54
N GLY A 426 -7.53 -1.26 10.35
CA GLY A 426 -8.27 -2.53 10.41
C GLY A 426 -7.82 -3.62 9.42
N PRO A 427 -8.34 -4.86 9.59
CA PRO A 427 -8.09 -5.99 8.70
C PRO A 427 -8.72 -5.78 7.32
N ALA A 428 -8.24 -6.52 6.32
CA ALA A 428 -8.40 -6.27 4.89
C ALA A 428 -9.81 -6.49 4.30
N ALA A 429 -10.89 -6.37 5.08
CA ALA A 429 -12.25 -6.39 4.58
C ALA A 429 -12.52 -5.15 3.72
N VAL A 430 -12.69 -5.35 2.40
CA VAL A 430 -13.04 -4.29 1.44
C VAL A 430 -14.35 -3.62 1.90
N PRO A 431 -14.35 -2.31 2.22
CA PRO A 431 -15.57 -1.66 2.66
C PRO A 431 -16.56 -1.56 1.50
N ALA A 432 -17.75 -2.17 1.67
CA ALA A 432 -18.90 -1.83 0.86
C ALA A 432 -19.22 -0.34 1.08
N MET A 433 -18.89 0.52 0.12
CA MET A 433 -19.24 1.93 0.22
C MET A 433 -20.77 2.08 0.32
N PRO A 434 -21.29 2.85 1.29
CA PRO A 434 -22.73 3.09 1.39
C PRO A 434 -23.29 3.69 0.08
N PRO A 435 -24.54 3.37 -0.31
CA PRO A 435 -25.07 3.64 -1.66
C PRO A 435 -25.50 5.11 -1.86
N TRP A 436 -24.56 6.05 -1.78
CA TRP A 436 -24.82 7.48 -1.96
C TRP A 436 -25.17 7.89 -3.41
N GLY A 437 -24.83 7.06 -4.40
CA GLY A 437 -24.98 7.39 -5.83
C GLY A 437 -26.42 7.54 -6.35
N VAL A 438 -27.41 6.89 -5.72
CA VAL A 438 -28.80 6.87 -6.25
C VAL A 438 -29.67 7.98 -5.67
N VAL A 439 -29.51 8.30 -4.37
CA VAL A 439 -30.36 9.29 -3.67
C VAL A 439 -30.00 10.72 -4.09
N GLY A 440 -28.70 11.01 -4.30
CA GLY A 440 -28.24 12.34 -4.71
C GLY A 440 -28.80 12.78 -6.07
N GLY A 441 -28.85 11.87 -7.05
CA GLY A 441 -29.37 12.18 -8.39
C GLY A 441 -30.87 12.51 -8.39
N LEU A 442 -31.67 11.81 -7.58
CA LEU A 442 -33.12 12.03 -7.50
C LEU A 442 -33.46 13.37 -6.83
N LEU A 443 -32.73 13.74 -5.77
CA LEU A 443 -32.90 15.02 -5.08
C LEU A 443 -32.42 16.22 -5.91
N LEU A 444 -31.37 16.05 -6.72
CA LEU A 444 -30.93 17.10 -7.64
C LEU A 444 -31.97 17.40 -8.72
N ALA A 445 -32.60 16.37 -9.28
CA ALA A 445 -33.66 16.51 -10.28
C ALA A 445 -34.90 17.22 -9.71
N LEU A 446 -35.33 16.87 -8.49
CA LEU A 446 -36.45 17.51 -7.81
C LEU A 446 -36.13 18.96 -7.38
N GLY A 447 -34.92 19.22 -6.89
CA GLY A 447 -34.46 20.56 -6.52
C GLY A 447 -34.38 21.52 -7.70
N VAL A 448 -33.83 21.07 -8.84
CA VAL A 448 -33.78 21.87 -10.07
C VAL A 448 -35.18 22.11 -10.65
N ALA A 449 -36.07 21.12 -10.61
CA ALA A 449 -37.46 21.29 -11.06
C ALA A 449 -38.21 22.35 -10.23
N GLU A 450 -38.10 22.31 -8.90
CA GLU A 450 -38.74 23.29 -8.01
C GLU A 450 -38.11 24.69 -8.14
N LEU A 451 -36.79 24.79 -8.33
CA LEU A 451 -36.10 26.06 -8.58
C LEU A 451 -36.54 26.71 -9.91
N LEU A 452 -36.69 25.90 -10.98
CA LEU A 452 -37.18 26.35 -12.28
C LEU A 452 -38.67 26.72 -12.24
N ARG A 453 -39.48 26.02 -11.43
CA ARG A 453 -40.89 26.36 -11.18
C ARG A 453 -41.01 27.73 -10.50
N ARG A 454 -40.26 27.95 -9.41
CA ARG A 454 -40.23 29.23 -8.69
C ARG A 454 -39.71 30.40 -9.54
N ARG A 455 -38.78 30.15 -10.47
CA ARG A 455 -38.34 31.16 -11.45
C ARG A 455 -39.40 31.56 -12.48
N LYS A 456 -40.39 30.70 -12.77
CA LYS A 456 -41.54 31.04 -13.63
C LYS A 456 -42.68 31.74 -12.88
N GLU A 457 -42.79 31.52 -11.57
CA GLU A 457 -43.87 32.07 -10.74
C GLU A 457 -43.53 33.45 -10.12
N ALA A 458 -42.29 33.94 -10.23
CA ALA A 458 -41.89 35.25 -9.73
C ALA A 458 -42.42 36.39 -10.63
N PRO A 459 -43.33 37.27 -10.15
CA PRO A 459 -43.80 38.41 -10.93
C PRO A 459 -42.68 39.44 -11.08
N ALA A 460 -42.48 39.93 -12.30
CA ALA A 460 -41.55 41.02 -12.59
C ALA A 460 -41.96 42.27 -11.79
N ARG A 461 -41.11 42.69 -10.85
CA ARG A 461 -41.22 43.99 -10.19
C ARG A 461 -40.41 45.02 -10.97
N ALA A 462 -41.04 46.17 -11.20
CA ALA A 462 -40.45 47.37 -11.80
C ALA A 462 -39.48 48.05 -10.83
#